data_AF-A0A084IP05-F1
#
_entry.id   AF-A0A084IP05-F1
#
_cell.length_a   1.000
_cell.length_b   1.000
_cell.length_c   1.000
_cell.angle_alpha   90.00
_cell.angle_beta   90.00
_cell.angle_gamma   90.00
#
_symmetry.space_group_name_H-M   'P 1'
#
loop_
_entity.id
_entity.type
_entity.pdbx_description
1 polymer ?
#
loop_
_entity_poly.entity_id
_entity_poly.type
_entity_poly.pdbx_seq_one_letter_code
_entity_poly.pdbx_strand_id
1 'polypeptide(L)'
;MRSKNRATIDYEQCVAYYRAGRRIAGAAAIERYLTANPRTAERAERDAQHDLALAHRYDPVLNEPIPPRLLHGHDSSPASWLAGAGLVAMIGLSAAGGWWLRGLEFGAASPTAQTNTFGQQVARLSDRQPAVDAAARVAARPTPPDLSRAGYRFSGRRVVPTAGGQPLTAYDYRNNAGKHVTIYARPEPGAGRRTPDVISPSGVSLARWQAHGHDYALTGDLPPATLNELAEIAAQPTSQDPADQQTPAAPSVKMPQQTQAPAATVGQPVERTVTPRQQPASGL
;
A
#
# COMPACT_ATOMS: atom_id res chain seq x y z
N MET A 1 -25.25 45.26 14.58
CA MET A 1 -25.50 44.63 13.27
C MET A 1 -25.21 43.13 13.38
N ARG A 2 -26.26 42.29 13.38
CA ARG A 2 -26.11 40.82 13.42
C ARG A 2 -25.77 40.33 12.01
N SER A 3 -24.61 39.74 11.84
CA SER A 3 -24.22 39.03 10.62
C SER A 3 -25.27 37.94 10.34
N LYS A 4 -26.04 38.11 9.26
CA LYS A 4 -26.94 37.07 8.75
C LYS A 4 -26.03 35.94 8.24
N ASN A 5 -25.99 34.82 8.95
CA ASN A 5 -25.46 33.56 8.43
C ASN A 5 -26.04 33.31 7.04
N ARG A 6 -25.23 33.48 5.99
CA ARG A 6 -25.55 32.91 4.67
C ARG A 6 -25.50 31.41 4.87
N ALA A 7 -26.67 30.77 4.87
CA ALA A 7 -26.75 29.32 4.82
C ALA A 7 -26.14 28.89 3.48
N THR A 8 -24.88 28.48 3.50
CA THR A 8 -24.23 27.84 2.36
C THR A 8 -24.96 26.52 2.12
N ILE A 9 -25.53 26.36 0.93
CA ILE A 9 -26.20 25.12 0.54
C ILE A 9 -25.10 24.11 0.25
N ASP A 10 -25.11 23.02 1.01
CA ASP A 10 -24.16 21.93 0.86
C ASP A 10 -24.62 20.93 -0.22
N TYR A 11 -23.68 20.22 -0.82
CA TYR A 11 -23.96 19.22 -1.85
C TYR A 11 -24.92 18.13 -1.36
N GLU A 12 -24.74 17.69 -0.11
CA GLU A 12 -25.60 16.69 0.54
C GLU A 12 -27.06 17.15 0.63
N GLN A 13 -27.30 18.46 0.80
CA GLN A 13 -28.66 19.00 0.83
C GLN A 13 -29.32 18.95 -0.56
N CYS A 14 -28.53 19.07 -1.64
CA CYS A 14 -29.01 18.89 -3.00
C CYS A 14 -29.38 17.42 -3.29
N VAL A 15 -28.57 16.46 -2.84
CA VAL A 15 -28.89 15.02 -2.97
C VAL A 15 -30.14 14.69 -2.18
N ALA A 16 -30.22 15.15 -0.92
CA ALA A 16 -31.39 14.97 -0.07
C ALA A 16 -32.67 15.58 -0.67
N TYR A 17 -32.57 16.73 -1.35
CA TYR A 17 -33.68 17.36 -2.06
C TYR A 17 -34.31 16.43 -3.09
N TYR A 18 -33.50 15.80 -3.96
CA TYR A 18 -34.00 14.86 -4.96
C TYR A 18 -34.51 13.56 -4.32
N ARG A 19 -33.79 13.02 -3.34
CA ARG A 19 -34.16 11.77 -2.64
C ARG A 19 -35.51 11.87 -1.92
N ALA A 20 -35.79 13.00 -1.28
CA ALA A 20 -37.05 13.26 -0.57
C ALA A 20 -38.20 13.70 -1.50
N GLY A 21 -38.03 13.62 -2.82
CA GLY A 21 -39.04 14.06 -3.79
C GLY A 21 -39.33 15.56 -3.69
N ARG A 22 -38.30 16.37 -3.44
CA ARG A 22 -38.34 17.84 -3.32
C ARG A 22 -39.13 18.37 -2.11
N ARG A 23 -39.47 17.51 -1.15
CA ARG A 23 -40.19 17.85 0.09
C ARG A 23 -39.25 17.93 1.29
N ILE A 24 -38.34 18.90 1.27
CA ILE A 24 -37.44 19.17 2.41
C ILE A 24 -37.52 20.63 2.85
N ALA A 25 -37.20 20.88 4.13
CA ALA A 25 -37.06 22.23 4.63
C ALA A 25 -35.97 22.98 3.82
N GLY A 26 -36.27 24.20 3.40
CA GLY A 26 -35.35 25.00 2.58
C GLY A 26 -35.35 24.65 1.08
N ALA A 27 -36.28 23.82 0.60
CA ALA A 27 -36.45 23.46 -0.81
C ALA A 27 -36.30 24.64 -1.78
N ALA A 28 -36.95 25.78 -1.51
CA ALA A 28 -36.91 26.95 -2.39
C ALA A 28 -35.53 27.63 -2.47
N ALA A 29 -34.67 27.47 -1.46
CA ALA A 29 -33.29 27.98 -1.50
C ALA A 29 -32.41 27.02 -2.31
N ILE A 30 -32.59 25.72 -2.12
CA ILE A 30 -31.87 24.66 -2.83
C ILE A 30 -32.22 24.67 -4.31
N GLU A 31 -33.49 24.82 -4.67
CA GLU A 31 -33.96 24.93 -6.05
C GLU A 31 -33.33 26.13 -6.78
N ARG A 32 -33.25 27.29 -6.11
CA ARG A 32 -32.55 28.47 -6.65
C ARG A 32 -31.07 28.21 -6.88
N TYR A 33 -30.41 27.52 -5.94
CA TYR A 33 -29.00 27.14 -6.08
C TYR A 33 -28.78 26.14 -7.22
N LEU A 34 -29.64 25.14 -7.34
CA LEU A 34 -29.58 24.12 -8.39
C LEU A 34 -29.86 24.70 -9.79
N THR A 35 -30.79 25.66 -9.88
CA THR A 35 -31.05 26.40 -11.14
C THR A 35 -29.82 27.19 -11.57
N ALA A 36 -29.08 27.78 -10.63
CA ALA A 36 -27.84 28.48 -10.91
C ALA A 36 -26.65 27.55 -11.22
N ASN A 37 -26.72 26.26 -10.84
CA ASN A 37 -25.63 25.29 -10.95
C ASN A 37 -26.11 23.96 -11.59
N PRO A 38 -26.37 23.93 -12.91
CA PRO A 38 -26.98 22.76 -13.57
C PRO A 38 -26.12 21.48 -13.48
N ARG A 39 -24.78 21.60 -13.53
CA ARG A 39 -23.88 20.44 -13.35
C ARG A 39 -24.03 19.79 -11.97
N THR A 40 -24.24 20.60 -10.93
CA THR A 40 -24.47 20.11 -9.56
C THR A 40 -25.84 19.44 -9.46
N ALA A 41 -26.86 19.99 -10.14
CA ALA A 41 -28.20 19.40 -10.21
C ALA A 41 -28.18 18.01 -10.85
N GLU A 42 -27.57 17.86 -12.03
CA GLU A 42 -27.45 16.57 -12.72
C GLU A 42 -26.71 15.52 -11.88
N ARG A 43 -25.63 15.94 -11.19
CA ARG A 43 -24.86 15.03 -10.33
C ARG A 43 -25.66 14.61 -9.11
N ALA A 44 -26.27 15.56 -8.41
CA ALA A 44 -27.06 15.29 -7.21
C ALA A 44 -28.30 14.42 -7.51
N GLU A 45 -28.92 14.61 -8.68
CA GLU A 45 -30.04 13.78 -9.12
C GLU A 45 -29.60 12.33 -9.39
N ARG A 46 -28.47 12.13 -10.08
CA ARG A 46 -27.90 10.80 -10.33
C ARG A 46 -27.56 10.08 -9.02
N ASP A 47 -26.92 10.77 -8.09
CA ASP A 47 -26.53 10.20 -6.80
C ASP A 47 -27.78 9.85 -5.97
N ALA A 48 -28.79 10.72 -5.95
CA ALA A 48 -30.06 10.44 -5.28
C ALA A 48 -30.80 9.22 -5.87
N GLN A 49 -30.75 9.04 -7.20
CA GLN A 49 -31.31 7.84 -7.86
C GLN A 49 -30.58 6.57 -7.42
N HIS A 50 -29.25 6.62 -7.28
CA HIS A 50 -28.46 5.49 -6.79
C HIS A 50 -28.84 5.12 -5.35
N ASP A 51 -28.93 6.10 -4.47
CA ASP A 51 -29.34 5.90 -3.07
C ASP A 51 -30.74 5.29 -2.96
N LEU A 52 -31.69 5.76 -3.78
CA LEU A 52 -33.04 5.22 -3.82
C LEU A 52 -33.06 3.77 -4.33
N ALA A 53 -32.23 3.43 -5.32
CA ALA A 53 -32.10 2.06 -5.80
C ALA A 53 -31.54 1.11 -4.74
N LEU A 54 -30.54 1.57 -3.96
CA LEU A 54 -30.02 0.83 -2.81
C LEU A 54 -31.10 0.67 -1.74
N ALA A 55 -31.76 1.76 -1.34
CA ALA A 55 -32.82 1.71 -0.34
C ALA A 55 -33.93 0.73 -0.72
N HIS A 56 -34.40 0.76 -1.97
CA HIS A 56 -35.41 -0.17 -2.46
C HIS A 56 -34.94 -1.64 -2.45
N ARG A 57 -33.66 -1.91 -2.75
CA ARG A 57 -33.11 -3.27 -2.71
C ARG A 57 -33.01 -3.82 -1.29
N TYR A 58 -32.74 -2.96 -0.31
CA TYR A 58 -32.53 -3.35 1.09
C TYR A 58 -33.77 -3.15 1.99
N ASP A 59 -34.84 -2.54 1.49
CA ASP A 59 -36.11 -2.37 2.22
C ASP A 59 -36.66 -3.69 2.81
N PRO A 60 -36.60 -4.85 2.11
CA PRO A 60 -37.07 -6.11 2.68
C PRO A 60 -36.22 -6.59 3.88
N VAL A 61 -34.93 -6.29 3.90
CA VAL A 61 -34.00 -6.70 4.97
C VAL A 61 -34.23 -5.88 6.23
N LEU A 62 -34.51 -4.58 6.08
CA LEU A 62 -34.80 -3.68 7.21
C LEU A 62 -36.11 -4.03 7.92
N ASN A 63 -37.04 -4.67 7.20
CA ASN A 63 -38.35 -5.09 7.72
C ASN A 63 -38.36 -6.53 8.26
N GLU A 64 -37.21 -7.22 8.30
CA GLU A 64 -37.12 -8.54 8.91
C GLU A 64 -37.33 -8.43 10.44
N PRO A 65 -38.19 -9.28 11.04
CA PRO A 65 -38.38 -9.27 12.48
C PRO A 65 -37.06 -9.54 13.21
N ILE A 66 -36.78 -8.76 14.25
CA ILE A 66 -35.56 -8.92 15.06
C ILE A 66 -35.56 -10.34 15.63
N PRO A 67 -34.51 -11.15 15.36
CA PRO A 67 -34.51 -12.54 15.77
C PRO A 67 -34.52 -12.65 17.30
N PRO A 68 -35.30 -13.56 17.90
CA PRO A 68 -35.52 -13.63 19.34
C PRO A 68 -34.26 -13.90 20.17
N ARG A 69 -33.20 -14.43 19.55
CA ARG A 69 -31.86 -14.54 20.17
C ARG A 69 -31.25 -13.20 20.58
N LEU A 70 -31.67 -12.08 19.97
CA LEU A 70 -31.22 -10.73 20.31
C LEU A 70 -32.13 -10.07 21.37
N LEU A 71 -33.31 -10.63 21.62
CA LEU A 71 -34.24 -10.13 22.63
C LEU A 71 -33.94 -10.70 24.03
N HIS A 72 -33.22 -11.82 24.11
CA HIS A 72 -32.66 -12.31 25.36
C HIS A 72 -31.40 -11.50 25.67
N GLY A 73 -31.59 -10.37 26.35
CA GLY A 73 -30.47 -9.64 26.95
C GLY A 73 -29.64 -10.59 27.79
N HIS A 74 -28.31 -10.45 27.73
CA HIS A 74 -27.42 -11.15 28.66
C HIS A 74 -27.87 -10.80 30.08
N ASP A 75 -28.37 -11.77 30.84
CA ASP A 75 -28.69 -11.60 32.25
C ASP A 75 -27.41 -11.12 32.96
N SER A 76 -27.37 -9.82 33.23
CA SER A 76 -26.24 -9.18 33.87
C SER A 76 -26.28 -9.56 35.34
N SER A 77 -25.56 -10.62 35.70
CA SER A 77 -25.46 -11.05 37.09
C SER A 77 -24.87 -9.90 37.95
N PRO A 78 -25.46 -9.60 39.13
CA PRO A 78 -25.02 -8.52 40.02
C PRO A 78 -23.61 -8.72 40.60
N ALA A 79 -22.98 -9.87 40.37
CA ALA A 79 -21.56 -10.11 40.70
C ALA A 79 -20.57 -9.26 39.89
N SER A 80 -21.01 -8.58 38.82
CA SER A 80 -20.16 -7.78 37.93
C SER A 80 -19.89 -6.34 38.40
N TRP A 81 -20.65 -5.79 39.36
CA TRP A 81 -20.43 -4.40 39.79
C TRP A 81 -19.12 -4.22 40.56
N LEU A 82 -18.68 -5.24 41.30
CA LEU A 82 -17.37 -5.28 41.94
C LEU A 82 -16.21 -5.44 40.95
N ALA A 83 -16.46 -6.03 39.76
CA ALA A 83 -15.46 -6.08 38.68
C ALA A 83 -15.30 -4.73 37.94
N GLY A 84 -16.35 -3.90 37.91
CA GLY A 84 -16.31 -2.56 37.32
C GLY A 84 -15.49 -1.56 38.13
N ALA A 85 -15.52 -1.65 39.47
CA ALA A 85 -14.76 -0.75 40.35
C ALA A 85 -13.23 -0.89 40.17
N GLY A 86 -12.74 -2.11 39.90
CA GLY A 86 -11.32 -2.35 39.60
C GLY A 86 -10.85 -1.70 38.30
N LEU A 87 -11.71 -1.66 37.27
CA LEU A 87 -11.38 -1.08 35.97
C LEU A 87 -11.33 0.45 36.02
N VAL A 88 -12.26 1.08 36.74
CA VAL A 88 -12.30 2.55 36.92
C VAL A 88 -11.10 3.03 37.74
N ALA A 89 -10.69 2.29 38.76
CA ALA A 89 -9.47 2.59 39.53
C ALA A 89 -8.19 2.47 38.67
N MET A 90 -8.12 1.49 37.76
CA MET A 90 -7.01 1.34 36.81
C MET A 90 -6.94 2.46 35.78
N ILE A 91 -8.09 2.91 35.26
CA ILE A 91 -8.14 4.06 34.33
C ILE A 91 -7.76 5.36 35.05
N GLY A 92 -8.19 5.54 36.31
CA GLY A 92 -7.82 6.69 37.15
C GLY A 92 -6.32 6.78 37.43
N LEU A 93 -5.67 5.66 37.77
CA LEU A 93 -4.21 5.62 37.98
C LEU A 93 -3.43 5.89 36.68
N SER A 94 -3.98 5.47 35.53
CA SER A 94 -3.35 5.67 34.21
C SER A 94 -3.34 7.14 33.77
N ALA A 95 -4.38 7.90 34.11
CA ALA A 95 -4.47 9.32 33.77
C ALA A 95 -3.49 10.20 34.58
N ALA A 96 -3.25 9.86 35.86
CA ALA A 96 -2.30 10.59 36.71
C ALA A 96 -0.82 10.20 36.42
N GLY A 97 -0.55 8.91 36.18
CA GLY A 97 0.80 8.43 35.86
C GLY A 97 1.33 8.92 34.51
N GLY A 98 0.46 9.03 33.50
CA GLY A 98 0.86 9.46 32.15
C GLY A 98 1.34 10.91 32.04
N TRP A 99 0.94 11.79 32.95
CA TRP A 99 1.39 13.18 32.96
C TRP A 99 2.72 13.37 33.68
N TRP A 100 3.01 12.57 34.71
CA TRP A 100 4.25 12.66 35.48
C TRP A 100 5.44 11.97 34.80
N LEU A 101 5.20 10.99 33.94
CA LEU A 101 6.24 10.23 33.24
C LEU A 101 6.66 10.82 31.88
N ARG A 102 6.10 11.96 31.46
CA ARG A 102 6.33 12.58 30.13
C ARG A 102 7.77 13.07 29.90
N GLY A 103 8.69 12.87 30.86
CA GLY A 103 10.10 13.23 30.76
C GLY A 103 11.08 12.04 30.81
N LEU A 104 10.60 10.81 31.00
CA LEU A 104 11.45 9.62 31.02
C LEU A 104 10.98 8.66 29.92
N GLU A 105 11.72 8.68 28.80
CA GLU A 105 11.55 7.75 27.67
C GLU A 105 11.89 6.32 28.13
N PHE A 106 10.98 5.67 28.85
CA PHE A 106 11.02 4.23 29.07
C PHE A 106 10.32 3.57 27.88
N GLY A 107 11.12 3.06 26.96
CA GLY A 107 10.67 2.15 25.91
C GLY A 107 10.13 0.85 26.52
N ALA A 108 8.86 0.86 26.93
CA ALA A 108 8.14 -0.35 27.28
C ALA A 108 7.77 -1.09 26.00
N ALA A 109 8.67 -1.96 25.53
CA ALA A 109 8.32 -3.01 24.60
C ALA A 109 7.29 -3.92 25.28
N SER A 110 6.01 -3.72 24.95
CA SER A 110 4.95 -4.62 25.37
C SER A 110 5.04 -5.90 24.52
N PRO A 111 5.17 -7.11 25.11
CA PRO A 111 5.02 -8.35 24.38
C PRO A 111 3.52 -8.64 24.29
N THR A 112 2.80 -7.85 23.52
CA THR A 112 1.38 -8.08 23.23
C THR A 112 1.26 -8.26 21.72
N ALA A 113 0.53 -9.30 21.34
CA ALA A 113 0.26 -9.76 19.98
C ALA A 113 0.54 -8.70 18.90
N GLN A 114 1.31 -9.08 17.86
CA GLN A 114 1.41 -8.37 16.57
C GLN A 114 0.00 -8.17 16.00
N THR A 115 -0.71 -7.21 16.57
CA THR A 115 -2.02 -6.77 16.14
C THR A 115 -1.73 -6.19 14.78
N ASN A 116 -2.43 -6.72 13.79
CA ASN A 116 -2.25 -6.46 12.37
C ASN A 116 -2.59 -5.00 12.00
N THR A 117 -1.87 -4.04 12.58
CA THR A 117 -2.05 -2.60 12.41
C THR A 117 -1.84 -2.21 10.96
N PHE A 118 -0.83 -2.81 10.32
CA PHE A 118 -0.56 -2.59 8.91
C PHE A 118 -1.66 -3.08 7.99
N GLY A 119 -2.15 -4.32 8.18
CA GLY A 119 -3.25 -4.85 7.37
C GLY A 119 -4.53 -4.05 7.54
N GLN A 120 -4.88 -3.64 8.77
CA GLN A 120 -6.02 -2.77 9.01
C GLN A 120 -5.86 -1.39 8.36
N GLN A 121 -4.64 -0.86 8.36
CA GLN A 121 -4.34 0.43 7.74
C GLN A 121 -4.46 0.35 6.22
N VAL A 122 -3.94 -0.71 5.59
CA VAL A 122 -4.07 -0.95 4.15
C VAL A 122 -5.53 -1.20 3.76
N ALA A 123 -6.30 -1.93 4.57
CA ALA A 123 -7.73 -2.14 4.33
C ALA A 123 -8.50 -0.82 4.24
N ARG A 124 -8.26 0.12 5.17
CA ARG A 124 -8.85 1.47 5.14
C ARG A 124 -8.45 2.28 3.91
N LEU A 125 -7.21 2.11 3.44
CA LEU A 125 -6.71 2.77 2.24
C LEU A 125 -7.23 2.15 0.95
N SER A 126 -7.63 0.88 0.99
CA SER A 126 -8.28 0.19 -0.13
C SER A 126 -9.75 0.61 -0.25
N ASP A 127 -10.42 0.85 0.87
CA ASP A 127 -11.83 1.25 0.95
C ASP A 127 -12.04 2.74 0.60
N ARG A 128 -11.03 3.59 0.82
CA ARG A 128 -11.05 4.99 0.40
C ARG A 128 -10.40 5.15 -0.97
N GLN A 129 -11.16 5.63 -1.96
CA GLN A 129 -10.59 6.16 -3.21
C GLN A 129 -9.43 7.12 -2.84
N PRO A 130 -8.21 6.93 -3.38
CA PRO A 130 -7.04 7.65 -2.87
C PRO A 130 -7.18 9.15 -3.15
N ALA A 131 -7.29 9.95 -2.08
CA ALA A 131 -7.10 11.38 -2.16
C ALA A 131 -5.63 11.65 -2.57
N VAL A 132 -5.45 12.17 -3.78
CA VAL A 132 -4.18 12.70 -4.27
C VAL A 132 -3.95 14.06 -3.62
N ASP A 133 -3.41 14.06 -2.40
CA ASP A 133 -2.82 15.27 -1.83
C ASP A 133 -1.31 15.09 -1.73
N ALA A 134 -0.65 15.76 -2.68
CA ALA A 134 0.79 15.86 -2.81
C ALA A 134 1.37 16.72 -1.67
N ALA A 135 1.90 16.06 -0.64
CA ALA A 135 3.11 16.50 0.06
C ALA A 135 3.46 15.47 1.15
N ALA A 136 4.28 14.47 0.82
CA ALA A 136 4.91 13.64 1.82
C ALA A 136 6.43 13.79 1.74
N ARG A 137 7.03 14.14 2.88
CA ARG A 137 8.47 14.12 3.12
C ARG A 137 9.05 12.77 2.73
N VAL A 138 10.31 12.78 2.28
CA VAL A 138 11.08 11.68 1.70
C VAL A 138 10.74 10.32 2.31
N ALA A 139 9.79 9.60 1.71
CA ALA A 139 9.59 8.19 2.00
C ALA A 139 10.75 7.41 1.37
N ALA A 140 11.21 6.35 2.04
CA ALA A 140 12.16 5.40 1.47
C ALA A 140 11.62 4.93 0.11
N ARG A 141 12.49 4.84 -0.90
CA ARG A 141 12.14 4.43 -2.26
C ARG A 141 12.69 3.03 -2.54
N PRO A 142 12.12 1.96 -1.94
CA PRO A 142 12.52 0.63 -2.33
C PRO A 142 12.22 0.40 -3.82
N THR A 143 12.96 -0.53 -4.41
CA THR A 143 12.66 -0.99 -5.77
C THR A 143 11.24 -1.57 -5.79
N PRO A 144 10.38 -1.19 -6.75
CA PRO A 144 9.06 -1.78 -6.90
C PRO A 144 9.19 -3.30 -7.13
N PRO A 145 8.38 -4.14 -6.46
CA PRO A 145 8.34 -5.57 -6.75
C PRO A 145 7.93 -5.83 -8.20
N ASP A 146 8.57 -6.80 -8.85
CA ASP A 146 8.25 -7.11 -10.24
C ASP A 146 7.06 -8.07 -10.34
N LEU A 147 5.99 -7.62 -11.00
CA LEU A 147 4.81 -8.43 -11.33
C LEU A 147 4.70 -8.73 -12.83
N SER A 148 5.75 -8.47 -13.62
CA SER A 148 5.78 -8.67 -15.07
C SER A 148 5.47 -10.12 -15.46
N ARG A 149 5.94 -11.10 -14.67
CA ARG A 149 5.67 -12.54 -14.85
C ARG A 149 4.19 -12.88 -14.76
N ALA A 150 3.40 -12.08 -14.03
CA ALA A 150 1.95 -12.21 -13.93
C ALA A 150 1.19 -11.34 -14.96
N GLY A 151 1.89 -10.69 -15.88
CA GLY A 151 1.29 -9.80 -16.89
C GLY A 151 0.85 -8.44 -16.35
N TYR A 152 1.29 -8.06 -15.15
CA TYR A 152 1.03 -6.74 -14.56
C TYR A 152 2.20 -5.80 -14.84
N ARG A 153 1.89 -4.59 -15.33
CA ARG A 153 2.88 -3.54 -15.57
C ARG A 153 2.80 -2.45 -14.52
N PHE A 154 3.95 -1.98 -14.08
CA PHE A 154 4.06 -0.85 -13.17
C PHE A 154 3.46 0.42 -13.82
N SER A 155 2.53 1.07 -13.12
CA SER A 155 1.78 2.23 -13.61
C SER A 155 2.15 3.52 -12.88
N GLY A 156 2.57 3.44 -11.61
CA GLY A 156 2.93 4.62 -10.85
C GLY A 156 3.28 4.32 -9.40
N ARG A 157 3.90 5.31 -8.74
CA ARG A 157 4.21 5.26 -7.31
C ARG A 157 3.69 6.51 -6.65
N ARG A 158 3.08 6.37 -5.48
CA ARG A 158 2.66 7.49 -4.63
C ARG A 158 3.05 7.27 -3.18
N VAL A 159 3.31 8.35 -2.46
CA VAL A 159 3.47 8.29 -1.01
C VAL A 159 2.10 8.52 -0.39
N VAL A 160 1.72 7.64 0.52
CA VAL A 160 0.42 7.68 1.19
C VAL A 160 0.65 8.13 2.64
N PRO A 161 0.19 9.34 3.01
CA PRO A 161 0.31 9.82 4.38
C PRO A 161 -0.56 8.96 5.30
N THR A 162 -0.11 8.81 6.54
CA THR A 162 -0.75 7.95 7.52
C THR A 162 -0.95 8.75 8.80
N ALA A 163 -2.15 8.68 9.40
CA ALA A 163 -2.43 9.40 10.64
C ALA A 163 -1.56 8.86 11.78
N GLY A 164 -0.57 9.65 12.22
CA GLY A 164 0.28 9.34 13.37
C GLY A 164 1.35 8.26 13.13
N GLY A 165 1.64 7.88 11.89
CA GLY A 165 2.58 6.80 11.55
C GLY A 165 3.59 7.14 10.44
N GLN A 166 4.45 6.18 10.09
CA GLN A 166 5.38 6.33 8.96
C GLN A 166 4.63 6.34 7.63
N PRO A 167 5.00 7.25 6.69
CA PRO A 167 4.38 7.29 5.37
C PRO A 167 4.58 5.97 4.63
N LEU A 168 3.54 5.55 3.93
CA LEU A 168 3.56 4.34 3.10
C LEU A 168 3.99 4.68 1.68
N THR A 169 4.62 3.74 1.01
CA THR A 169 4.82 3.83 -0.45
C THR A 169 3.86 2.88 -1.13
N ALA A 170 2.99 3.41 -2.00
CA ALA A 170 2.10 2.61 -2.83
C ALA A 170 2.64 2.51 -4.26
N TYR A 171 2.67 1.30 -4.80
CA TYR A 171 3.04 0.97 -6.17
C TYR A 171 1.82 0.43 -6.89
N ASP A 172 1.39 1.12 -7.94
CA ASP A 172 0.22 0.77 -8.71
C ASP A 172 0.61 -0.06 -9.93
N TYR A 173 -0.13 -1.14 -10.18
CA TYR A 173 0.07 -2.02 -11.33
C TYR A 173 -1.24 -2.22 -12.09
N ARG A 174 -1.11 -2.47 -13.39
CA ARG A 174 -2.24 -2.75 -14.26
C ARG A 174 -1.89 -3.83 -15.28
N ASN A 175 -2.80 -4.76 -15.54
CA ASN A 175 -2.63 -5.75 -16.61
C ASN A 175 -3.31 -5.29 -17.91
N ASN A 176 -3.26 -6.12 -18.96
CA ASN A 176 -3.91 -5.81 -20.25
C ASN A 176 -5.44 -5.96 -20.20
N ALA A 177 -5.97 -6.73 -19.24
CA ALA A 177 -7.40 -6.87 -18.99
C ALA A 177 -8.01 -5.69 -18.19
N GLY A 178 -7.21 -4.66 -17.85
CA GLY A 178 -7.66 -3.51 -17.08
C GLY A 178 -7.78 -3.73 -15.57
N LYS A 179 -7.41 -4.91 -15.05
CA LYS A 179 -7.34 -5.16 -13.61
C LYS A 179 -6.19 -4.38 -13.00
N HIS A 180 -6.45 -3.74 -11.86
CA HIS A 180 -5.49 -2.96 -11.11
C HIS A 180 -5.20 -3.62 -9.77
N VAL A 181 -3.95 -3.55 -9.33
CA VAL A 181 -3.52 -3.96 -7.99
C VAL A 181 -2.56 -2.93 -7.44
N THR A 182 -2.53 -2.78 -6.11
CA THR A 182 -1.62 -1.86 -5.43
C THR A 182 -0.82 -2.62 -4.39
N ILE A 183 0.50 -2.45 -4.42
CA ILE A 183 1.41 -2.91 -3.37
C ILE A 183 1.75 -1.73 -2.46
N TYR A 184 1.46 -1.84 -1.18
CA TYR A 184 1.91 -0.91 -0.15
C TYR A 184 3.17 -1.45 0.52
N ALA A 185 4.16 -0.58 0.74
CA ALA A 185 5.40 -0.91 1.42
C ALA A 185 5.66 0.08 2.57
N ARG A 186 6.12 -0.44 3.70
CA ARG A 186 6.69 0.33 4.81
C ARG A 186 8.04 -0.24 5.23
N PRO A 187 8.98 0.58 5.71
CA PRO A 187 10.16 0.09 6.42
C PRO A 187 9.73 -0.69 7.67
N GLU A 188 10.24 -1.90 7.84
CA GLU A 188 10.05 -2.71 9.04
C GLU A 188 11.39 -3.42 9.33
N PRO A 189 12.21 -2.89 10.26
CA PRO A 189 13.50 -3.48 10.57
C PRO A 189 13.31 -4.80 11.33
N GLY A 190 13.74 -5.91 10.73
CA GLY A 190 13.70 -7.23 11.35
C GLY A 190 13.56 -8.36 10.34
N ALA A 191 13.82 -9.59 10.80
CA ALA A 191 13.46 -10.78 10.05
C ALA A 191 12.03 -11.18 10.45
N GLY A 192 11.07 -10.97 9.55
CA GLY A 192 9.75 -11.56 9.72
C GLY A 192 9.31 -12.36 8.50
N ARG A 193 8.00 -12.44 8.30
CA ARG A 193 7.37 -13.47 7.48
C ARG A 193 7.66 -13.27 5.99
N ARG A 194 8.54 -14.10 5.42
CA ARG A 194 8.93 -14.06 4.00
C ARG A 194 7.89 -14.69 3.07
N THR A 195 7.20 -15.72 3.54
CA THR A 195 6.13 -16.38 2.79
C THR A 195 4.85 -15.57 2.89
N PRO A 196 4.21 -15.21 1.77
CA PRO A 196 2.95 -14.48 1.78
C PRO A 196 1.87 -15.12 2.68
N ASP A 197 1.04 -14.28 3.26
CA ASP A 197 -0.21 -14.66 3.93
C ASP A 197 -1.37 -13.89 3.35
N VAL A 198 -2.50 -14.55 3.12
CA VAL A 198 -3.73 -13.81 2.85
C VAL A 198 -4.48 -13.60 4.15
N ILE A 199 -4.72 -12.33 4.45
CA ILE A 199 -5.47 -11.87 5.61
C ILE A 199 -6.66 -11.06 5.11
N SER A 200 -7.75 -11.06 5.88
CA SER A 200 -8.97 -10.30 5.54
C SER A 200 -9.35 -9.28 6.62
N PRO A 201 -8.48 -8.30 6.94
CA PRO A 201 -8.82 -7.25 7.89
C PRO A 201 -10.04 -6.46 7.40
N SER A 202 -11.06 -6.32 8.27
CA SER A 202 -12.30 -5.57 7.97
C SER A 202 -12.97 -5.97 6.64
N GLY A 203 -12.89 -7.25 6.24
CA GLY A 203 -13.50 -7.77 5.02
C GLY A 203 -12.71 -7.51 3.73
N VAL A 204 -11.58 -6.79 3.79
CA VAL A 204 -10.70 -6.54 2.65
C VAL A 204 -9.63 -7.62 2.60
N SER A 205 -9.64 -8.46 1.56
CA SER A 205 -8.60 -9.46 1.33
C SER A 205 -7.31 -8.79 0.86
N LEU A 206 -6.20 -9.07 1.53
CA LEU A 206 -4.87 -8.62 1.13
C LEU A 206 -3.82 -9.67 1.43
N ALA A 207 -2.80 -9.76 0.57
CA ALA A 207 -1.67 -10.65 0.76
C ALA A 207 -0.50 -9.88 1.39
N ARG A 208 0.14 -10.41 2.43
CA ARG A 208 1.18 -9.73 3.20
C ARG A 208 2.46 -10.56 3.28
N TRP A 209 3.61 -9.93 3.07
CA TRP A 209 4.93 -10.56 3.16
C TRP A 209 5.99 -9.54 3.58
N GLN A 210 7.16 -10.02 3.99
CA GLN A 210 8.31 -9.19 4.34
C GLN A 210 9.52 -9.58 3.50
N ALA A 211 10.15 -8.57 2.89
CA ALA A 211 11.35 -8.75 2.08
C ALA A 211 12.21 -7.47 2.16
N HIS A 212 13.53 -7.62 2.08
CA HIS A 212 14.47 -6.50 1.98
C HIS A 212 14.29 -5.38 3.04
N GLY A 213 13.93 -5.72 4.29
CA GLY A 213 13.72 -4.73 5.36
C GLY A 213 12.40 -3.95 5.25
N HIS A 214 11.46 -4.44 4.43
CA HIS A 214 10.15 -3.86 4.23
C HIS A 214 9.03 -4.87 4.50
N ASP A 215 7.93 -4.38 5.03
CA ASP A 215 6.65 -5.08 5.15
C ASP A 215 5.74 -4.63 4.01
N TYR A 216 5.27 -5.59 3.22
CA TYR A 216 4.52 -5.40 2.00
C TYR A 216 3.10 -5.92 2.14
N ALA A 217 2.14 -5.21 1.55
CA ALA A 217 0.75 -5.61 1.46
C ALA A 217 0.22 -5.38 0.04
N LEU A 218 -0.25 -6.43 -0.60
CA LEU A 218 -0.89 -6.40 -1.92
C LEU A 218 -2.42 -6.43 -1.74
N THR A 219 -3.10 -5.46 -2.35
CA THR A 219 -4.56 -5.40 -2.43
C THR A 219 -5.02 -5.20 -3.88
N GLY A 220 -6.23 -5.65 -4.16
CA GLY A 220 -6.92 -5.47 -5.44
C GLY A 220 -8.25 -6.21 -5.46
N ASP A 221 -9.10 -5.89 -6.43
CA ASP A 221 -10.37 -6.58 -6.68
C ASP A 221 -10.12 -7.93 -7.39
N LEU A 222 -9.55 -8.87 -6.63
CA LEU A 222 -9.15 -10.21 -7.06
C LEU A 222 -9.46 -11.24 -5.97
N PRO A 223 -9.72 -12.51 -6.33
CA PRO A 223 -9.88 -13.58 -5.36
C PRO A 223 -8.66 -13.75 -4.45
N PRO A 224 -8.83 -14.18 -3.18
CA PRO A 224 -7.74 -14.44 -2.23
C PRO A 224 -6.60 -15.31 -2.80
N ALA A 225 -6.94 -16.35 -3.55
CA ALA A 225 -5.96 -17.24 -4.17
C ALA A 225 -5.05 -16.50 -5.17
N THR A 226 -5.63 -15.62 -6.00
CA THR A 226 -4.89 -14.81 -6.97
C THR A 226 -4.01 -13.76 -6.28
N LEU A 227 -4.48 -13.18 -5.18
CA LEU A 227 -3.66 -12.26 -4.37
C LEU A 227 -2.44 -12.99 -3.77
N ASN A 228 -2.61 -14.22 -3.31
CA ASN A 228 -1.50 -15.02 -2.80
C ASN A 228 -0.46 -15.31 -3.89
N GLU A 229 -0.90 -15.77 -5.06
CA GLU A 229 -0.03 -16.06 -6.21
C GLU A 229 0.77 -14.83 -6.65
N LEU A 230 0.11 -13.67 -6.76
CA LEU A 230 0.78 -12.41 -7.09
C LEU A 230 1.79 -11.99 -6.02
N ALA A 231 1.48 -12.20 -4.74
CA ALA A 231 2.41 -11.92 -3.66
C ALA A 231 3.62 -12.88 -3.66
N GLU A 232 3.43 -14.14 -4.03
CA GLU A 232 4.53 -15.11 -4.20
C GLU A 232 5.46 -14.70 -5.33
N ILE A 233 4.91 -14.20 -6.45
CA ILE A 233 5.70 -13.64 -7.55
C ILE A 233 6.46 -12.40 -7.08
N ALA A 234 5.81 -11.49 -6.35
CA ALA A 234 6.43 -10.26 -5.83
C ALA A 234 7.49 -10.52 -4.74
N ALA A 235 7.34 -11.60 -3.97
CA ALA A 235 8.25 -11.96 -2.89
C ALA A 235 9.49 -12.72 -3.38
N GLN A 236 9.49 -13.21 -4.63
CA GLN A 236 10.66 -13.83 -5.21
C GLN A 236 11.78 -12.79 -5.35
N PRO A 237 13.03 -13.15 -5.02
CA PRO A 237 14.16 -12.26 -5.23
C PRO A 237 14.24 -11.93 -6.72
N THR A 238 13.98 -10.67 -7.07
CA THR A 238 14.25 -10.13 -8.40
C THR A 238 15.70 -10.43 -8.70
N SER A 239 15.97 -11.34 -9.63
CA SER A 239 17.32 -11.79 -10.01
C SER A 239 18.10 -10.72 -10.79
N GLN A 240 17.82 -9.44 -10.54
CA GLN A 240 18.55 -8.30 -11.08
C GLN A 240 19.07 -7.46 -9.92
N ASP A 241 20.12 -7.98 -9.28
CA ASP A 241 21.23 -7.12 -8.90
C ASP A 241 22.30 -7.24 -9.99
N PRO A 242 22.52 -6.22 -10.84
CA PRO A 242 23.69 -6.18 -11.70
C PRO A 242 25.01 -6.05 -10.92
N ALA A 243 25.00 -5.87 -9.59
CA ALA A 243 26.21 -5.76 -8.78
C ALA A 243 26.82 -7.11 -8.35
N ASP A 244 26.08 -8.22 -8.40
CA ASP A 244 26.60 -9.54 -7.96
C ASP A 244 27.04 -10.47 -9.10
N GLN A 245 26.96 -10.04 -10.36
CA GLN A 245 27.55 -10.76 -11.51
C GLN A 245 28.95 -10.27 -11.90
N GLN A 246 29.66 -9.60 -10.99
CA GLN A 246 31.10 -9.38 -11.14
C GLN A 246 31.87 -10.62 -10.67
N THR A 247 31.91 -11.61 -11.57
CA THR A 247 32.98 -12.60 -11.81
C THR A 247 33.97 -12.85 -10.64
N PRO A 248 34.04 -14.06 -10.04
CA PRO A 248 35.22 -14.46 -9.28
C PRO A 248 36.34 -14.84 -10.26
N ALA A 249 37.07 -13.85 -10.75
CA ALA A 249 38.37 -14.00 -11.41
C ALA A 249 39.15 -12.70 -11.11
N ALA A 250 40.28 -12.67 -10.42
CA ALA A 250 41.27 -13.68 -10.07
C ALA A 250 41.94 -13.28 -8.73
N PRO A 251 42.55 -14.20 -7.98
CA PRO A 251 43.36 -13.81 -6.82
C PRO A 251 44.59 -13.04 -7.30
N SER A 252 44.76 -11.82 -6.81
CA SER A 252 46.00 -11.05 -6.94
C SER A 252 47.14 -11.80 -6.26
N VAL A 253 47.87 -12.61 -7.02
CA VAL A 253 49.18 -13.12 -6.63
C VAL A 253 50.16 -11.95 -6.70
N LYS A 254 50.66 -11.56 -5.53
CA LYS A 254 51.85 -10.72 -5.37
C LYS A 254 53.04 -11.49 -5.94
N MET A 255 53.53 -11.08 -7.11
CA MET A 255 54.79 -11.61 -7.66
C MET A 255 55.96 -10.76 -7.13
N PRO A 256 57.03 -11.35 -6.57
CA PRO A 256 58.26 -10.62 -6.27
C PRO A 256 58.98 -10.24 -7.56
N GLN A 257 59.69 -9.12 -7.48
CA GLN A 257 60.62 -8.59 -8.49
C GLN A 257 61.58 -9.66 -9.02
N GLN A 258 61.68 -9.78 -10.35
CA GLN A 258 62.90 -10.25 -11.02
C GLN A 258 63.12 -9.52 -12.35
N THR A 259 64.17 -8.70 -12.33
CA THR A 259 65.25 -8.61 -13.33
C THR A 259 64.94 -8.02 -14.72
N GLN A 260 65.31 -6.74 -14.84
CA GLN A 260 66.07 -6.07 -15.90
C GLN A 260 66.05 -6.62 -17.35
N ALA A 261 65.69 -5.69 -18.24
CA ALA A 261 65.78 -5.70 -19.70
C ALA A 261 67.22 -5.88 -20.24
N PRO A 262 67.36 -6.05 -21.57
CA PRO A 262 67.80 -4.87 -22.30
C PRO A 262 66.99 -4.59 -23.58
N ALA A 263 66.90 -3.30 -23.89
CA ALA A 263 66.38 -2.75 -25.13
C ALA A 263 67.49 -2.66 -26.21
N ALA A 264 67.11 -3.00 -27.44
CA ALA A 264 67.50 -2.49 -28.76
C ALA A 264 68.91 -1.90 -29.00
N THR A 265 69.58 -2.37 -30.08
CA THR A 265 69.97 -1.58 -31.29
C THR A 265 71.30 -2.05 -31.93
N VAL A 266 71.23 -2.35 -33.25
CA VAL A 266 72.26 -2.30 -34.32
C VAL A 266 73.38 -3.37 -34.39
N GLY A 267 73.48 -4.03 -35.55
CA GLY A 267 74.68 -4.77 -35.95
C GLY A 267 74.57 -5.75 -37.15
N GLN A 268 74.27 -5.23 -38.36
CA GLN A 268 74.79 -5.69 -39.68
C GLN A 268 74.55 -7.13 -40.22
N PRO A 269 74.67 -7.32 -41.57
CA PRO A 269 73.98 -8.36 -42.33
C PRO A 269 74.90 -9.50 -42.80
N VAL A 270 74.38 -10.72 -42.99
CA VAL A 270 74.96 -11.67 -43.95
C VAL A 270 73.84 -12.53 -44.57
N GLU A 271 73.95 -12.59 -45.89
CA GLU A 271 73.22 -13.36 -46.89
C GLU A 271 72.84 -14.80 -46.49
N ARG A 272 71.70 -15.25 -46.99
CA ARG A 272 71.57 -16.29 -48.04
C ARG A 272 70.08 -16.47 -48.36
N THR A 273 69.61 -15.94 -49.49
CA THR A 273 69.47 -16.67 -50.76
C THR A 273 68.17 -17.50 -50.79
N VAL A 274 67.20 -16.96 -51.56
CA VAL A 274 66.44 -17.65 -52.64
C VAL A 274 65.57 -18.85 -52.19
N THR A 275 64.29 -19.03 -52.53
CA THR A 275 63.36 -18.44 -53.53
C THR A 275 61.99 -19.08 -53.26
N PRO A 276 60.89 -18.54 -53.81
CA PRO A 276 59.54 -18.81 -53.36
C PRO A 276 58.87 -19.95 -54.15
N ARG A 277 57.81 -20.53 -53.58
CA ARG A 277 56.72 -21.16 -54.35
C ARG A 277 55.47 -21.27 -53.48
N GLN A 278 54.51 -20.39 -53.74
CA GLN A 278 53.25 -20.66 -54.44
C GLN A 278 52.21 -21.42 -53.59
N GLN A 279 51.29 -20.62 -53.03
CA GLN A 279 49.88 -20.49 -53.44
C GLN A 279 48.93 -21.71 -53.41
N PRO A 280 47.61 -21.45 -53.36
CA PRO A 280 46.66 -22.14 -52.50
C PRO A 280 45.74 -23.09 -53.28
N ALA A 281 44.91 -23.85 -52.58
CA ALA A 281 43.65 -24.29 -53.13
C ALA A 281 42.62 -24.49 -52.01
N SER A 282 41.67 -23.56 -51.95
CA SER A 282 40.32 -23.80 -51.45
C SER A 282 39.58 -24.71 -52.45
N GLY A 283 38.51 -25.34 -51.98
CA GLY A 283 37.85 -26.48 -52.63
C GLY A 283 37.06 -26.22 -53.92
N LEU A 284 36.48 -27.34 -54.37
CA LEU A 284 35.44 -27.56 -55.38
C LEU A 284 35.80 -27.28 -56.85
#